data_AF-A0A971T6E6-F1
#
_entry.id   AF-A0A971T6E6-F1
#
_cell.length_a   1.000
_cell.length_b   1.000
_cell.length_c   1.000
_cell.angle_alpha   90.00
_cell.angle_beta   90.00
_cell.angle_gamma   90.00
#
_symmetry.space_group_name_H-M   'P 1'
#
loop_
_entity.id
_entity.type
_entity.pdbx_description
1 polymer ?
#
loop_
_entity_poly.entity_id
_entity_poly.type
_entity_poly.pdbx_seq_one_letter_code
_entity_poly.pdbx_strand_id
1 'polypeptide(L)'
;MKMLARLAAASALLCAGAAFCLVDINTASKGELEGLTGIGPVMAQRIIEGRPYRSVNDLRRVKGIGGKTLEKFKDEITVGAPGDSAKAPREEAPPREEPEQAKVPVYAAPPFTLVECHACTNRFTVSSELGSGWCPYCDTRWRLKTPQAPAAREAAAAPKPDAAGGAVVDAIPFSEAADYVDQRKSVAGTIVGAHRSARSGNLYLNFHADYSRYLSVKIPAAELSKFRRDAESYYNGKEVVATGEITREGNGNYLRLTVTAPADFKVIE
;
A
#
# COMPACT_ATOMS: atom_id res chain seq x y z
N MET A 1 -44.88 24.11 -40.12
CA MET A 1 -46.25 23.65 -39.78
C MET A 1 -46.25 22.14 -39.64
N LYS A 2 -47.05 21.64 -38.68
CA LYS A 2 -47.42 20.23 -38.36
C LYS A 2 -46.51 19.59 -37.30
N MET A 3 -46.86 19.75 -36.02
CA MET A 3 -47.82 18.93 -35.23
C MET A 3 -47.25 17.54 -34.95
N LEU A 4 -46.77 17.32 -33.73
CA LEU A 4 -47.50 16.77 -32.57
C LEU A 4 -47.55 15.23 -32.57
N ALA A 5 -46.95 14.72 -31.49
CA ALA A 5 -47.37 13.60 -30.67
C ALA A 5 -47.44 12.20 -31.28
N ARG A 6 -46.73 11.27 -30.62
CA ARG A 6 -47.36 10.08 -30.03
C ARG A 6 -46.42 9.45 -28.99
N LEU A 7 -46.87 9.47 -27.73
CA LEU A 7 -46.44 8.49 -26.75
C LEU A 7 -46.91 7.11 -27.21
N ALA A 8 -46.01 6.14 -27.18
CA ALA A 8 -46.35 4.73 -27.05
C ALA A 8 -45.35 4.13 -26.06
N ALA A 9 -45.84 3.79 -24.87
CA ALA A 9 -45.13 2.94 -23.93
C ALA A 9 -45.25 1.48 -24.42
N ALA A 10 -44.12 0.79 -24.55
CA ALA A 10 -44.09 -0.67 -24.66
C ALA A 10 -42.87 -1.20 -23.92
N SER A 11 -43.12 -1.85 -22.79
CA SER A 11 -42.17 -2.69 -22.08
C SER A 11 -41.65 -3.78 -23.01
N ALA A 12 -40.34 -3.84 -23.20
CA ALA A 12 -39.64 -5.03 -23.67
C ALA A 12 -38.37 -5.19 -22.81
N LEU A 13 -38.52 -6.02 -21.79
CA LEU A 13 -37.43 -6.68 -21.09
C LEU A 13 -36.71 -7.55 -22.12
N LEU A 14 -35.48 -7.21 -22.53
CA LEU A 14 -34.65 -8.14 -23.29
C LEU A 14 -33.17 -8.00 -22.90
N CYS A 15 -32.79 -8.93 -22.03
CA CYS A 15 -31.50 -9.57 -21.80
C CYS A 15 -30.25 -8.83 -22.30
N ALA A 16 -29.46 -8.38 -21.33
CA ALA A 16 -28.02 -8.26 -21.47
C ALA A 16 -27.45 -9.59 -21.98
N GLY A 17 -27.11 -9.64 -23.26
CA GLY A 17 -26.21 -10.64 -23.81
C GLY A 17 -24.81 -10.38 -23.26
N ALA A 18 -24.57 -10.78 -22.02
CA ALA A 18 -23.23 -10.90 -21.49
C ALA A 18 -22.55 -12.01 -22.29
N ALA A 19 -21.65 -11.63 -23.19
CA ALA A 19 -20.61 -12.54 -23.64
C ALA A 19 -19.88 -12.99 -22.36
N PHE A 20 -20.20 -14.19 -21.87
CA PHE A 20 -19.52 -14.81 -20.74
C PHE A 20 -18.09 -15.09 -21.20
N CYS A 21 -17.23 -14.10 -21.02
CA CYS A 21 -15.79 -14.26 -21.17
C CYS A 21 -15.36 -15.21 -20.05
N LEU A 22 -14.88 -16.40 -20.42
CA LEU A 22 -14.42 -17.37 -19.45
C LEU A 22 -13.28 -16.77 -18.63
N VAL A 23 -13.39 -16.88 -17.31
CA VAL A 23 -12.42 -16.33 -16.37
C VAL A 23 -11.21 -17.26 -16.34
N ASP A 24 -10.05 -16.76 -16.78
CA ASP A 24 -8.82 -17.54 -16.73
C ASP A 24 -8.32 -17.64 -15.28
N ILE A 25 -8.36 -18.84 -14.71
CA ILE A 25 -8.05 -19.06 -13.30
C ILE A 25 -6.59 -18.76 -12.94
N ASN A 26 -5.69 -18.73 -13.93
CA ASN A 26 -4.27 -18.43 -13.74
C ASN A 26 -3.98 -16.93 -13.73
N THR A 27 -4.80 -16.11 -14.38
CA THR A 27 -4.52 -14.68 -14.61
C THR A 27 -5.59 -13.75 -14.01
N ALA A 28 -6.80 -14.25 -13.77
CA ALA A 28 -7.91 -13.47 -13.24
C ALA A 28 -7.56 -12.76 -11.93
N SER A 29 -8.06 -11.55 -11.78
CA SER A 29 -8.03 -10.81 -10.53
C SER A 29 -8.94 -11.46 -9.49
N LYS A 30 -8.74 -11.09 -8.22
CA LYS A 30 -9.55 -11.61 -7.11
C LYS A 30 -11.04 -11.32 -7.29
N GLY A 31 -11.39 -10.12 -7.76
CA GLY A 31 -12.79 -9.72 -7.99
C GLY A 31 -13.46 -10.54 -9.09
N GLU A 32 -12.73 -10.88 -10.15
CA GLU A 32 -13.25 -11.74 -11.23
C GLU A 32 -13.49 -13.18 -10.75
N LEU A 33 -12.63 -13.69 -9.87
CA LEU A 33 -12.85 -15.00 -9.22
C LEU A 33 -14.02 -15.00 -8.24
N GLU A 34 -14.24 -13.90 -7.50
CA GLU A 34 -15.40 -13.74 -6.61
C GLU A 34 -16.73 -13.62 -7.38
N GLY A 35 -16.67 -13.25 -8.67
CA GLY A 35 -17.83 -13.25 -9.56
C GLY A 35 -18.34 -14.64 -9.94
N LEU A 36 -17.52 -15.69 -9.71
CA LEU A 36 -17.87 -17.07 -10.06
C LEU A 36 -18.90 -17.65 -9.09
N THR A 37 -19.84 -18.43 -9.62
CA THR A 37 -20.94 -19.00 -8.84
C THR A 37 -20.44 -19.84 -7.65
N GLY A 38 -20.66 -19.32 -6.44
CA GLY A 38 -20.29 -20.00 -5.19
C GLY A 38 -18.85 -19.78 -4.75
N ILE A 39 -18.11 -18.85 -5.36
CA ILE A 39 -16.77 -18.44 -4.91
C ILE A 39 -16.86 -17.14 -4.10
N GLY A 40 -16.59 -17.23 -2.80
CA GLY A 40 -16.45 -16.06 -1.94
C GLY A 40 -15.00 -15.57 -1.84
N PRO A 41 -14.75 -14.44 -1.16
CA PRO A 41 -13.44 -13.78 -1.08
C PRO A 41 -12.34 -14.68 -0.48
N VAL A 42 -12.71 -15.57 0.43
CA VAL A 42 -11.79 -16.56 1.02
C VAL A 42 -11.42 -17.64 0.00
N MET A 43 -12.37 -18.08 -0.82
CA MET A 43 -12.10 -19.10 -1.85
C MET A 43 -11.33 -18.52 -3.04
N ALA A 44 -11.68 -17.30 -3.48
CA ALA A 44 -10.94 -16.59 -4.52
C ALA A 44 -9.46 -16.39 -4.13
N GLN A 45 -9.20 -15.99 -2.87
CA GLN A 45 -7.85 -15.85 -2.35
C GLN A 45 -7.07 -17.18 -2.42
N ARG A 46 -7.69 -18.29 -2.02
CA ARG A 46 -7.06 -19.61 -2.06
C ARG A 46 -6.81 -20.11 -3.49
N ILE A 47 -7.66 -19.74 -4.46
CA ILE A 47 -7.43 -20.02 -5.87
C ILE A 47 -6.19 -19.26 -6.37
N ILE A 48 -6.01 -17.99 -5.97
CA ILE A 48 -4.81 -17.21 -6.33
C ILE A 48 -3.55 -17.81 -5.71
N GLU A 49 -3.59 -18.15 -4.42
CA GLU A 49 -2.48 -18.79 -3.69
C GLU A 49 -2.09 -20.15 -4.28
N GLY A 50 -3.05 -20.85 -4.89
CA GLY A 50 -2.83 -22.17 -5.48
C GLY A 50 -2.29 -22.14 -6.91
N ARG A 51 -2.06 -20.98 -7.54
CA ARG A 51 -1.53 -20.91 -8.91
C ARG A 51 -0.11 -21.51 -9.02
N PRO A 52 0.28 -22.04 -10.20
CA PRO A 52 -0.50 -22.19 -11.43
C PRO A 52 -1.32 -23.49 -11.46
N TYR A 53 -2.35 -23.52 -12.31
CA TYR A 53 -3.19 -24.67 -12.63
C TYR A 53 -2.97 -25.09 -14.08
N ARG A 54 -2.75 -26.38 -14.30
CA ARG A 54 -2.56 -26.94 -15.65
C ARG A 54 -3.89 -27.40 -16.25
N SER A 55 -4.84 -27.75 -15.40
CA SER A 55 -6.19 -28.14 -15.80
C SER A 55 -7.24 -27.55 -14.85
N VAL A 56 -8.49 -27.41 -15.31
CA VAL A 56 -9.61 -27.00 -14.44
C VAL A 56 -9.78 -27.97 -13.26
N ASN A 57 -9.45 -29.25 -13.44
CA ASN A 57 -9.56 -30.26 -12.39
C ASN A 57 -8.53 -30.06 -11.27
N ASP A 58 -7.42 -29.38 -11.54
CA ASP A 58 -6.38 -29.08 -10.54
C ASP A 58 -6.89 -28.15 -9.43
N LEU A 59 -8.04 -27.50 -9.63
CA LEU A 59 -8.70 -26.70 -8.60
C LEU A 59 -9.21 -27.54 -7.43
N ARG A 60 -9.40 -28.86 -7.57
CA ARG A 60 -9.81 -29.76 -6.47
C ARG A 60 -8.78 -29.84 -5.35
N ARG A 61 -7.51 -29.78 -5.75
CA ARG A 61 -6.53 -28.82 -5.26
C ARG A 61 -6.75 -28.11 -3.93
N VAL A 62 -7.65 -27.15 -4.04
CA VAL A 62 -7.82 -26.02 -3.14
C VAL A 62 -8.80 -26.42 -2.06
N LYS A 63 -8.39 -26.23 -0.80
CA LYS A 63 -9.22 -26.56 0.36
C LYS A 63 -10.56 -25.81 0.31
N GLY A 64 -11.65 -26.56 0.13
CA GLY A 64 -13.02 -26.04 -0.02
C GLY A 64 -13.63 -26.20 -1.41
N ILE A 65 -12.83 -26.52 -2.43
CA ILE A 65 -13.28 -26.80 -3.79
C ILE A 65 -13.35 -28.33 -3.98
N GLY A 66 -14.50 -28.91 -3.64
CA GLY A 66 -14.81 -30.30 -3.95
C GLY A 66 -15.43 -30.45 -5.35
N GLY A 67 -15.66 -31.68 -5.80
CA GLY A 67 -16.27 -31.94 -7.11
C GLY A 67 -17.62 -31.24 -7.32
N LYS A 68 -18.50 -31.27 -6.31
CA LYS A 68 -19.80 -30.58 -6.34
C LYS A 68 -19.71 -29.05 -6.37
N THR A 69 -18.63 -28.49 -5.85
CA THR A 69 -18.40 -27.04 -5.85
C THR A 69 -17.82 -26.62 -7.19
N LEU A 70 -16.83 -27.36 -7.70
CA LEU A 70 -16.21 -27.13 -9.00
C LEU A 70 -17.24 -27.23 -10.15
N GLU A 71 -18.17 -28.19 -10.09
CA GLU A 71 -19.22 -28.34 -11.10
C GLU A 71 -20.14 -27.13 -11.25
N LYS A 72 -20.21 -26.24 -10.26
CA LYS A 72 -21.09 -25.06 -10.31
C LYS A 72 -20.55 -23.92 -11.16
N PHE A 73 -19.23 -23.83 -11.31
CA PHE A 73 -18.57 -22.71 -12.00
C PHE A 73 -17.52 -23.17 -13.02
N LYS A 74 -17.35 -24.48 -13.24
CA LYS A 74 -16.39 -25.03 -14.21
C LYS A 74 -16.60 -24.52 -15.64
N ASP A 75 -17.84 -24.16 -15.99
CA ASP A 75 -18.21 -23.67 -17.32
C ASP A 75 -18.05 -22.15 -17.44
N GLU A 76 -17.68 -21.47 -16.35
CA GLU A 76 -17.40 -20.02 -16.28
C GLU A 76 -15.89 -19.73 -16.31
N ILE A 77 -15.05 -20.77 -16.30
CA ILE A 77 -13.60 -20.64 -16.15
C ILE A 77 -12.81 -21.33 -17.26
N THR A 78 -11.58 -20.86 -17.47
CA THR A 78 -10.61 -21.50 -18.36
C THR A 78 -9.24 -21.58 -17.70
N VAL A 79 -8.38 -22.47 -18.20
CA VAL A 79 -6.94 -22.46 -17.93
C VAL A 79 -6.29 -22.02 -19.24
N GLY A 80 -5.89 -20.76 -19.37
CA GLY A 80 -5.32 -20.25 -20.62
C GLY A 80 -4.21 -21.17 -21.15
N ALA A 81 -4.15 -21.40 -22.46
CA ALA A 81 -3.10 -22.22 -23.07
C ALA A 81 -1.72 -21.59 -22.85
N PRO A 82 -0.64 -22.37 -22.67
CA PRO A 82 0.68 -21.80 -22.46
C PRO A 82 1.25 -21.27 -23.77
N GLY A 83 1.22 -19.94 -23.93
CA GLY A 83 2.13 -19.17 -24.77
C GLY A 83 1.50 -18.59 -26.04
N ASP A 84 1.53 -17.26 -26.13
CA ASP A 84 2.03 -16.52 -27.29
C ASP A 84 2.34 -15.07 -26.84
N SER A 85 3.63 -14.80 -26.69
CA SER A 85 4.17 -13.44 -26.70
C SER A 85 4.57 -13.08 -28.13
N ALA A 86 4.10 -11.96 -28.65
CA ALA A 86 4.78 -11.23 -29.72
C ALA A 86 4.30 -9.77 -29.73
N LYS A 87 5.07 -8.71 -30.01
CA LYS A 87 6.52 -8.35 -30.00
C LYS A 87 6.53 -6.90 -30.50
N ALA A 88 7.40 -6.03 -29.99
CA ALA A 88 7.99 -4.93 -30.79
C ALA A 88 9.40 -4.56 -30.25
N PRO A 89 10.33 -4.10 -31.12
CA PRO A 89 11.76 -4.43 -31.05
C PRO A 89 12.64 -3.49 -30.21
N ARG A 90 13.79 -4.04 -29.82
CA ARG A 90 14.93 -3.35 -29.16
C ARG A 90 15.73 -2.56 -30.20
N GLU A 91 15.80 -1.25 -30.05
CA GLU A 91 16.70 -0.35 -30.79
C GLU A 91 17.85 0.07 -29.86
N GLU A 92 19.08 0.08 -30.39
CA GLU A 92 20.30 0.47 -29.69
C GLU A 92 20.24 1.94 -29.22
N ALA A 93 20.81 2.21 -28.04
CA ALA A 93 20.71 3.50 -27.39
C ALA A 93 21.47 4.62 -28.16
N PRO A 94 20.86 5.80 -28.38
CA PRO A 94 21.57 6.99 -28.87
C PRO A 94 22.52 7.57 -27.80
N PRO A 95 23.49 8.43 -28.20
CA PRO A 95 24.50 8.98 -27.29
C PRO A 95 23.86 9.76 -26.13
N ARG A 96 24.46 9.68 -24.93
CA ARG A 96 23.99 10.42 -23.74
C ARG A 96 23.88 11.92 -24.05
N GLU A 97 22.66 12.42 -24.02
CA GLU A 97 22.40 13.83 -23.75
C GLU A 97 22.23 14.02 -22.24
N GLU A 98 22.96 15.01 -21.73
CA GLU A 98 22.94 15.51 -20.35
C GLU A 98 21.50 15.94 -19.99
N PRO A 99 20.94 15.54 -18.84
CA PRO A 99 19.51 15.74 -18.61
C PRO A 99 19.19 17.23 -18.44
N GLU A 100 18.64 17.79 -19.51
CA GLU A 100 17.89 19.04 -19.49
C GLU A 100 16.69 18.88 -18.56
N GLN A 101 16.56 19.85 -17.66
CA GLN A 101 15.67 19.85 -16.49
C GLN A 101 14.20 19.56 -16.87
N ALA A 102 13.74 18.34 -16.56
CA ALA A 102 12.33 18.04 -16.54
C ALA A 102 11.71 18.65 -15.28
N LYS A 103 10.73 19.56 -15.48
CA LYS A 103 9.97 20.24 -14.44
C LYS A 103 9.35 19.24 -13.46
N VAL A 104 9.87 19.19 -12.23
CA VAL A 104 9.15 18.63 -11.08
C VAL A 104 7.83 19.40 -10.91
N PRO A 105 6.66 18.74 -10.80
CA PRO A 105 5.45 19.44 -10.41
C PRO A 105 5.66 19.99 -9.01
N VAL A 106 5.57 21.31 -8.87
CA VAL A 106 5.55 21.98 -7.56
C VAL A 106 4.26 21.59 -6.87
N TYR A 107 4.31 20.62 -5.97
CA TYR A 107 3.19 20.33 -5.07
C TYR A 107 3.00 21.55 -4.17
N ALA A 108 1.97 22.35 -4.42
CA ALA A 108 1.58 23.39 -3.49
C ALA A 108 1.21 22.75 -2.14
N ALA A 109 2.03 22.96 -1.12
CA ALA A 109 1.75 22.51 0.24
C ALA A 109 0.36 23.03 0.66
N PRO A 110 -0.46 22.21 1.36
CA PRO A 110 -1.78 22.65 1.79
C PRO A 110 -1.64 23.85 2.74
N PRO A 111 -2.59 24.80 2.74
CA PRO A 111 -2.53 25.92 3.66
C PRO A 111 -2.61 25.42 5.10
N PHE A 112 -1.73 25.92 5.97
CA PHE A 112 -1.79 25.65 7.40
C PHE A 112 -2.67 26.69 8.10
N THR A 113 -3.47 26.26 9.07
CA THR A 113 -4.28 27.14 9.91
C THR A 113 -3.89 26.95 11.37
N LEU A 114 -3.79 28.06 12.09
CA LEU A 114 -3.55 28.06 13.53
C LEU A 114 -4.86 27.76 14.26
N VAL A 115 -4.87 26.70 15.07
CA VAL A 115 -5.97 26.31 15.94
C VAL A 115 -5.59 26.62 17.38
N GLU A 116 -6.53 27.22 18.11
CA GLU A 116 -6.44 27.38 19.55
C GLU A 116 -7.35 26.36 20.24
N CYS A 117 -6.80 25.57 21.15
CA CYS A 117 -7.57 24.59 21.88
C CYS A 117 -8.47 25.27 22.92
N HIS A 118 -9.78 25.02 22.88
CA HIS A 118 -10.69 25.57 23.88
C HIS A 118 -10.47 25.00 25.30
N ALA A 119 -9.86 23.80 25.41
CA ALA A 119 -9.69 23.12 26.69
C ALA A 119 -8.39 23.48 27.39
N CYS A 120 -7.29 23.63 26.64
CA CYS A 120 -5.98 23.90 27.22
C CYS A 120 -5.32 25.19 26.72
N THR A 121 -6.03 25.99 25.92
CA THR A 121 -5.62 27.29 25.34
C THR A 121 -4.33 27.28 24.49
N ASN A 122 -3.65 26.15 24.35
CA ASN A 122 -2.48 26.00 23.50
C ASN A 122 -2.85 26.17 22.02
N ARG A 123 -1.94 26.82 21.28
CA ARG A 123 -2.07 27.10 19.86
C ARG A 123 -1.15 26.19 19.06
N PHE A 124 -1.67 25.56 18.01
CA PHE A 124 -0.93 24.64 17.15
C PHE A 124 -1.41 24.75 15.70
N THR A 125 -0.53 24.44 14.75
CA THR A 125 -0.86 24.49 13.33
C THR A 125 -1.36 23.14 12.85
N VAL A 126 -2.39 23.17 12.01
CA VAL A 126 -2.97 22.00 11.35
C VAL A 126 -3.15 22.30 9.88
N SER A 127 -3.21 21.28 9.03
CA SER A 127 -3.68 21.49 7.66
C SER A 127 -5.12 22.02 7.70
N SER A 128 -5.38 23.10 6.97
CA SER A 128 -6.72 23.72 6.84
C SER A 128 -7.76 22.78 6.20
N GLU A 129 -7.31 21.72 5.55
CA GLU A 129 -8.15 20.66 4.97
C GLU A 129 -8.65 19.67 6.04
N LEU A 130 -8.00 19.61 7.21
CA LEU A 130 -8.42 18.73 8.31
C LEU A 130 -9.64 19.33 9.02
N GLY A 131 -10.83 18.78 8.77
CA GLY A 131 -12.06 19.26 9.41
C GLY A 131 -12.13 19.06 10.93
N SER A 132 -11.33 18.14 11.49
CA SER A 132 -11.17 17.94 12.93
C SER A 132 -9.93 17.12 13.27
N GLY A 133 -9.50 17.18 14.52
CA GLY A 133 -8.42 16.34 15.03
C GLY A 133 -8.34 16.33 16.56
N TRP A 134 -7.24 15.81 17.07
CA TRP A 134 -6.93 15.76 18.50
C TRP A 134 -5.90 16.83 18.85
N CYS A 135 -6.09 17.52 19.97
CA CYS A 135 -5.13 18.50 20.47
C CYS A 135 -3.89 17.76 21.00
N PRO A 136 -2.67 18.06 20.51
CA PRO A 136 -1.46 17.33 20.91
C PRO A 136 -1.05 17.55 22.36
N TYR A 137 -1.70 18.45 23.09
CA TYR A 137 -1.36 18.81 24.46
C TYR A 137 -2.30 18.23 25.51
N CYS A 138 -3.56 17.96 25.16
CA CYS A 138 -4.58 17.57 26.13
C CYS A 138 -5.56 16.53 25.59
N ASP A 139 -5.33 16.01 24.38
CA ASP A 139 -6.21 15.06 23.70
C ASP A 139 -7.68 15.49 23.64
N THR A 140 -7.95 16.79 23.70
CA THR A 140 -9.30 17.30 23.45
C THR A 140 -9.52 17.42 21.95
N ARG A 141 -10.69 16.98 21.48
CA ARG A 141 -11.06 17.07 20.08
C ARG A 141 -11.30 18.52 19.67
N TRP A 142 -10.64 18.97 18.61
CA TRP A 142 -10.90 20.26 17.98
C TRP A 142 -11.61 20.08 16.64
N ARG A 143 -12.30 21.13 16.18
CA ARG A 143 -12.92 21.22 14.85
C ARG A 143 -12.68 22.58 14.24
N LEU A 144 -12.40 22.63 12.93
CA LEU A 144 -12.44 23.88 12.18
C LEU A 144 -13.89 24.26 11.91
N LYS A 145 -14.24 25.53 12.13
CA LYS A 145 -15.57 26.06 11.80
C LYS A 145 -15.84 26.02 10.29
N THR A 146 -14.79 26.17 9.50
CA THR A 146 -14.85 26.13 8.03
C THR A 146 -13.59 25.43 7.52
N PRO A 147 -13.62 24.11 7.31
CA PRO A 147 -12.53 23.41 6.65
C PRO A 147 -12.39 23.94 5.22
N GLN A 148 -11.15 24.16 4.76
CA GLN A 148 -10.94 24.52 3.37
C GLN A 148 -11.15 23.27 2.52
N ALA A 149 -12.01 23.36 1.50
CA ALA A 149 -12.13 22.28 0.53
C ALA A 149 -10.74 22.08 -0.12
N PRO A 150 -10.27 20.83 -0.29
CA PRO A 150 -9.01 20.60 -0.97
C PRO A 150 -9.10 21.29 -2.33
N ALA A 151 -8.11 22.12 -2.66
CA ALA A 151 -8.02 22.69 -4.00
C ALA A 151 -8.15 21.54 -4.99
N ALA A 152 -8.97 21.69 -6.04
CA ALA A 152 -9.20 20.66 -7.02
C ALA A 152 -7.86 20.26 -7.66
N ARG A 153 -7.23 19.24 -7.07
CA ARG A 153 -6.10 18.53 -7.64
C ARG A 153 -6.73 17.64 -8.70
N GLU A 154 -6.37 17.81 -9.97
CA GLU A 154 -6.44 16.67 -10.88
C GLU A 154 -5.81 15.50 -10.14
N ALA A 155 -6.54 14.38 -10.07
CA ALA A 155 -6.11 13.18 -9.40
C ALA A 155 -4.88 12.62 -10.12
N ALA A 156 -3.72 13.24 -9.89
CA ALA A 156 -2.44 12.66 -10.16
C ALA A 156 -2.37 11.40 -9.32
N ALA A 157 -2.35 10.27 -10.03
CA ALA A 157 -1.99 8.98 -9.48
C ALA A 157 -0.84 9.15 -8.48
N ALA A 158 -0.93 8.44 -7.35
CA ALA A 158 0.22 8.28 -6.47
C ALA A 158 1.45 8.01 -7.35
N PRO A 159 2.55 8.78 -7.22
CA PRO A 159 3.72 8.52 -8.03
C PRO A 159 4.12 7.07 -7.80
N LYS A 160 4.25 6.32 -8.89
CA LYS A 160 4.95 5.04 -8.87
C LYS A 160 6.31 5.27 -8.20
N PRO A 161 6.86 4.29 -7.46
CA PRO A 161 8.22 4.36 -6.97
C PRO A 161 9.18 4.17 -8.15
N ASP A 162 9.18 5.12 -9.08
CA ASP A 162 10.17 5.20 -10.13
C ASP A 162 11.33 6.04 -9.58
N ALA A 163 12.36 5.33 -9.13
CA ALA A 163 13.75 5.75 -9.04
C ALA A 163 14.00 7.26 -8.91
N ALA A 164 13.82 7.81 -7.71
CA ALA A 164 14.47 9.06 -7.32
C ALA A 164 15.79 8.70 -6.64
N GLY A 165 16.89 8.95 -7.33
CA GLY A 165 18.24 8.73 -6.82
C GLY A 165 18.54 9.64 -5.62
N GLY A 166 18.89 9.00 -4.50
CA GLY A 166 19.47 9.63 -3.31
C GLY A 166 20.39 8.63 -2.65
N ALA A 167 21.69 8.69 -3.01
CA ALA A 167 22.75 7.74 -2.66
C ALA A 167 22.44 6.27 -3.00
N VAL A 168 23.33 5.60 -3.75
CA VAL A 168 23.26 4.14 -3.89
C VAL A 168 23.67 3.53 -2.54
N VAL A 169 22.75 3.57 -1.58
CA VAL A 169 22.78 2.71 -0.41
C VAL A 169 22.40 1.33 -0.92
N ASP A 170 23.26 0.33 -0.70
CA ASP A 170 22.97 -1.08 -0.97
C ASP A 170 21.86 -1.55 -0.01
N ALA A 171 20.64 -1.06 -0.24
CA ALA A 171 19.49 -1.18 0.65
C ALA A 171 18.22 -1.43 -0.16
N ILE A 172 17.41 -2.38 0.29
CA ILE A 172 16.11 -2.70 -0.30
C ILE A 172 15.03 -1.72 0.22
N PRO A 173 13.97 -1.45 -0.54
CA PRO A 173 12.84 -0.67 -0.01
C PRO A 173 12.10 -1.46 1.08
N PHE A 174 11.55 -0.76 2.08
CA PHE A 174 10.85 -1.42 3.20
C PHE A 174 9.66 -2.30 2.79
N SER A 175 9.05 -2.02 1.62
CA SER A 175 7.96 -2.81 1.06
C SER A 175 8.37 -4.22 0.63
N GLU A 176 9.65 -4.45 0.34
CA GLU A 176 10.20 -5.74 -0.10
C GLU A 176 10.80 -6.56 1.05
N ALA A 177 10.91 -5.99 2.26
CA ALA A 177 11.57 -6.64 3.39
C ALA A 177 10.96 -7.99 3.79
N ALA A 178 9.70 -8.25 3.44
CA ALA A 178 9.02 -9.51 3.73
C ALA A 178 9.66 -10.73 3.04
N ASP A 179 10.37 -10.53 1.94
CA ASP A 179 11.05 -11.59 1.18
C ASP A 179 12.39 -12.00 1.79
N TYR A 180 12.85 -11.23 2.78
CA TYR A 180 14.16 -11.37 3.41
C TYR A 180 14.06 -11.70 4.90
N VAL A 181 12.98 -12.35 5.31
CA VAL A 181 12.84 -12.87 6.68
C VAL A 181 13.99 -13.82 7.00
N ASP A 182 14.49 -13.73 8.22
CA ASP A 182 15.66 -14.41 8.78
C ASP A 182 16.98 -14.06 8.09
N GLN A 183 17.01 -12.95 7.33
CA GLN A 183 18.22 -12.40 6.72
C GLN A 183 18.56 -11.04 7.34
N ARG A 184 19.87 -10.75 7.36
CA ARG A 184 20.36 -9.40 7.63
C ARG A 184 20.34 -8.59 6.33
N LYS A 185 19.56 -7.50 6.30
CA LYS A 185 19.47 -6.59 5.16
C LYS A 185 19.49 -5.14 5.61
N SER A 186 19.95 -4.27 4.71
CA SER A 186 19.77 -2.83 4.81
C SER A 186 18.45 -2.46 4.16
N VAL A 187 17.62 -1.72 4.87
CA VAL A 187 16.29 -1.31 4.41
C VAL A 187 16.18 0.20 4.45
N ALA A 188 15.75 0.78 3.33
CA ALA A 188 15.52 2.22 3.20
C ALA A 188 14.03 2.58 3.28
N GLY A 189 13.74 3.76 3.79
CA GLY A 189 12.40 4.37 3.72
C GLY A 189 12.24 5.60 4.62
N THR A 190 11.09 6.25 4.48
CA THR A 190 10.69 7.37 5.34
C THR A 190 9.98 6.88 6.59
N ILE A 191 10.40 7.32 7.76
CA ILE A 191 9.70 7.04 9.01
C ILE A 191 8.45 7.94 9.10
N VAL A 192 7.27 7.34 9.25
CA VAL A 192 5.99 8.05 9.37
C VAL A 192 5.43 8.04 10.80
N GLY A 193 6.04 7.26 11.68
CA GLY A 193 5.65 7.19 13.08
C GLY A 193 6.71 6.54 13.94
N ALA A 194 6.81 6.99 15.18
CA ALA A 194 7.73 6.44 16.17
C ALA A 194 6.99 6.34 17.50
N HIS A 195 7.18 5.24 18.22
CA HIS A 195 6.62 5.09 19.56
C HIS A 195 7.46 4.14 20.40
N ARG A 196 7.54 4.42 21.70
CA ARG A 196 8.09 3.48 22.68
C ARG A 196 6.99 2.62 23.26
N SER A 197 7.22 1.31 23.34
CA SER A 197 6.33 0.43 24.08
C SER A 197 6.46 0.65 25.58
N ALA A 198 5.35 0.96 26.24
CA ALA A 198 5.28 1.04 27.69
C ALA A 198 5.58 -0.31 28.39
N ARG A 199 5.36 -1.44 27.70
CA ARG A 199 5.56 -2.79 28.26
C ARG A 199 7.01 -3.23 28.18
N SER A 200 7.63 -3.11 27.00
CA SER A 200 8.99 -3.64 26.76
C SER A 200 10.08 -2.57 26.76
N GLY A 201 9.71 -1.28 26.73
CA GLY A 201 10.65 -0.17 26.59
C GLY A 201 11.28 -0.05 25.20
N ASN A 202 10.99 -0.97 24.28
CA ASN A 202 11.52 -0.94 22.91
C ASN A 202 10.98 0.26 22.15
N LEU A 203 11.84 0.86 21.34
CA LEU A 203 11.44 1.88 20.38
C LEU A 203 11.09 1.22 19.05
N TYR A 204 9.93 1.58 18.50
CA TYR A 204 9.51 1.17 17.16
C TYR A 204 9.43 2.38 16.25
N LEU A 205 10.08 2.29 15.09
CA LEU A 205 10.00 3.27 14.01
C LEU A 205 9.28 2.62 12.83
N ASN A 206 8.24 3.25 12.33
CA ASN A 206 7.33 2.68 11.34
C ASN A 206 7.54 3.37 9.99
N PHE A 207 7.71 2.57 8.93
CA PHE A 207 7.72 3.08 7.55
C PHE A 207 6.31 3.29 6.98
N HIS A 208 5.28 2.77 7.64
CA HIS A 208 3.89 2.88 7.22
C HIS A 208 2.94 3.00 8.41
N ALA A 209 1.79 3.66 8.22
CA ALA A 209 0.76 3.83 9.26
C ALA A 209 0.17 2.47 9.72
N ASP A 210 0.06 1.53 8.79
CA ASP A 210 -0.34 0.14 9.04
C ASP A 210 0.86 -0.76 9.37
N TYR A 211 1.48 -0.51 10.52
CA TYR A 211 2.64 -1.24 11.02
C TYR A 211 2.36 -2.73 11.36
N SER A 212 1.12 -3.19 11.23
CA SER A 212 0.77 -4.60 11.34
C SER A 212 1.04 -5.39 10.05
N ARG A 213 1.10 -4.72 8.90
CA ARG A 213 1.33 -5.34 7.58
C ARG A 213 2.68 -4.99 6.97
N TYR A 214 3.29 -3.89 7.40
CA TYR A 214 4.56 -3.39 6.86
C TYR A 214 5.66 -3.45 7.90
N LEU A 215 6.90 -3.40 7.41
CA LEU A 215 8.08 -3.44 8.26
C LEU A 215 8.09 -2.28 9.26
N SER A 216 8.45 -2.61 10.51
CA SER A 216 8.87 -1.63 11.51
C SER A 216 10.31 -1.91 11.94
N VAL A 217 11.09 -0.85 12.16
CA VAL A 217 12.38 -0.95 12.84
C VAL A 217 12.14 -1.08 14.34
N LYS A 218 12.77 -2.05 14.98
CA LYS A 218 12.77 -2.25 16.43
C LYS A 218 14.17 -1.98 16.97
N ILE A 219 14.28 -0.99 17.85
CA ILE A 219 15.48 -0.78 18.67
C ILE A 219 15.17 -1.28 20.08
N PRO A 220 15.85 -2.35 20.56
CA PRO A 220 15.62 -2.89 21.89
C PRO A 220 15.90 -1.87 22.98
N ALA A 221 15.13 -1.93 24.08
CA ALA A 221 15.27 -1.00 25.20
C ALA A 221 16.69 -0.95 25.79
N ALA A 222 17.35 -2.10 25.88
CA ALA A 222 18.72 -2.24 26.39
C ALA A 222 19.76 -1.50 25.52
N GLU A 223 19.50 -1.38 24.22
CA GLU A 223 20.40 -0.75 23.26
C GLU A 223 20.13 0.73 23.09
N LEU A 224 18.95 1.20 23.50
CA LEU A 224 18.46 2.53 23.16
C LEU A 224 19.28 3.67 23.78
N SER A 225 19.99 3.42 24.89
CA SER A 225 20.93 4.37 25.47
C SER A 225 22.12 4.70 24.55
N LYS A 226 22.41 3.84 23.56
CA LYS A 226 23.43 4.05 22.53
C LYS A 226 22.93 4.97 21.41
N PHE A 227 21.62 5.13 21.28
CA PHE A 227 20.98 5.98 20.28
C PHE A 227 20.66 7.35 20.89
N ARG A 228 20.15 8.25 20.05
CA ARG A 228 19.73 9.59 20.49
C ARG A 228 18.65 9.52 21.56
N ARG A 229 18.73 10.41 22.55
CA ARG A 229 17.74 10.51 23.64
C ARG A 229 16.36 10.98 23.15
N ASP A 230 16.32 11.74 22.07
CA ASP A 230 15.12 12.31 21.43
C ASP A 230 14.59 11.45 20.26
N ALA A 231 15.02 10.19 20.14
CA ALA A 231 14.71 9.32 19.01
C ALA A 231 13.21 9.15 18.69
N GLU A 232 12.33 9.25 19.70
CA GLU A 232 10.87 9.11 19.55
C GLU A 232 10.24 10.23 18.71
N SER A 233 10.82 11.43 18.71
CA SER A 233 10.33 12.55 17.90
C SER A 233 11.25 12.84 16.72
N TYR A 234 12.56 12.66 16.90
CA TYR A 234 13.57 13.08 15.94
C TYR A 234 13.46 12.37 14.58
N TYR A 235 13.16 11.06 14.57
CA TYR A 235 13.15 10.30 13.32
C TYR A 235 11.88 10.47 12.49
N ASN A 236 10.80 11.05 13.03
CA ASN A 236 9.56 11.18 12.29
C ASN A 236 9.73 12.12 11.08
N GLY A 237 9.32 11.67 9.90
CA GLY A 237 9.51 12.35 8.62
C GLY A 237 10.92 12.26 8.03
N LYS A 238 11.87 11.59 8.70
CA LYS A 238 13.22 11.40 8.17
C LYS A 238 13.29 10.18 7.26
N GLU A 239 14.04 10.30 6.17
CA GLU A 239 14.47 9.17 5.37
C GLU A 239 15.67 8.49 6.04
N VAL A 240 15.61 7.17 6.17
CA VAL A 240 16.60 6.40 6.91
C VAL A 240 16.98 5.14 6.17
N VAL A 241 18.18 4.64 6.45
CA VAL A 241 18.59 3.27 6.19
C VAL A 241 18.85 2.57 7.52
N ALA A 242 18.13 1.49 7.75
CA ALA A 242 18.29 0.62 8.91
C ALA A 242 18.81 -0.74 8.45
N THR A 243 19.88 -1.21 9.07
CA THR A 243 20.49 -2.51 8.79
C THR A 243 20.27 -3.43 9.97
N GLY A 244 19.74 -4.62 9.72
CA GLY A 244 19.41 -5.52 10.80
C GLY A 244 18.83 -6.82 10.31
N GLU A 245 18.57 -7.70 11.27
CA GLU A 245 17.87 -8.96 11.01
C GLU A 245 16.38 -8.69 10.88
N ILE A 246 15.78 -9.18 9.79
CA ILE A 246 14.34 -9.10 9.56
C ILE A 246 13.68 -10.36 10.11
N THR A 247 12.76 -10.22 11.06
CA THR A 247 12.07 -11.35 11.68
C THR A 247 10.56 -11.14 11.71
N ARG A 248 9.81 -12.23 11.89
CA ARG A 248 8.38 -12.16 12.19
C ARG A 248 8.15 -12.39 13.68
N GLU A 249 7.48 -11.45 14.33
CA GLU A 249 7.21 -11.48 15.78
C GLU A 249 5.70 -11.50 16.09
N GLY A 250 5.35 -11.79 17.35
CA GLY A 250 3.97 -11.79 17.82
C GLY A 250 3.11 -12.84 17.10
N ASN A 251 3.62 -14.07 17.02
CA ASN A 251 3.03 -15.20 16.27
C ASN A 251 3.00 -15.00 14.75
N GLY A 252 3.97 -14.26 14.20
CA GLY A 252 4.10 -14.07 12.75
C GLY A 252 3.48 -12.78 12.21
N ASN A 253 2.76 -12.04 13.05
CA ASN A 253 1.95 -10.90 12.66
C ASN A 253 2.75 -9.62 12.38
N TYR A 254 3.93 -9.45 12.99
CA TYR A 254 4.71 -8.22 12.83
C TYR A 254 6.02 -8.51 12.14
N LEU A 255 6.24 -7.87 11.00
CA LEU A 255 7.54 -7.87 10.34
C LEU A 255 8.42 -6.81 10.98
N ARG A 256 9.56 -7.22 11.55
CA ARG A 256 10.45 -6.32 12.29
C ARG A 256 11.87 -6.42 11.80
N LEU A 257 12.53 -5.27 11.67
CA LEU A 257 13.98 -5.20 11.50
C LEU A 257 14.60 -4.79 12.83
N THR A 258 15.44 -5.66 13.41
CA THR A 258 16.07 -5.38 14.70
C THR A 258 17.42 -4.69 14.52
N VAL A 259 17.57 -3.50 15.11
CA VAL A 259 18.81 -2.72 15.11
C VAL A 259 19.37 -2.65 16.53
N THR A 260 20.64 -3.03 16.69
CA THR A 260 21.31 -3.06 18.01
C THR A 260 22.49 -2.09 18.13
N ALA A 261 22.98 -1.55 17.01
CA ALA A 261 24.10 -0.62 17.00
C ALA A 261 23.75 0.69 16.25
N PRO A 262 24.19 1.87 16.72
CA PRO A 262 24.00 3.12 15.99
C PRO A 262 24.59 3.13 14.59
N ALA A 263 25.70 2.40 14.35
CA ALA A 263 26.32 2.29 13.03
C ALA A 263 25.42 1.62 11.98
N ASP A 264 24.46 0.81 12.44
CA ASP A 264 23.48 0.12 11.60
C ASP A 264 22.24 0.98 11.28
N PHE A 265 22.19 2.23 11.76
CA PHE A 265 21.06 3.12 11.53
C PHE A 265 21.55 4.50 11.08
N LYS A 266 21.16 4.91 9.87
CA LYS A 266 21.61 6.16 9.25
C LYS A 266 20.42 6.97 8.77
N VAL A 267 20.46 8.28 9.01
CA VAL A 267 19.54 9.24 8.39
C VAL A 267 20.17 9.71 7.08
N ILE A 268 19.39 9.70 6.00
CA ILE A 268 19.78 10.20 4.68
C ILE A 268 19.06 11.54 4.56
N GLU A 269 19.79 12.65 4.72
CA GLU A 269 19.22 14.01 4.63
C GLU A 269 19.22 14.53 3.20
#